data_AF-A0A6V4VIV0-F1
#
_entry.id   AF-A0A6V4VIV0-F1
#
_cell.length_a   1.000
_cell.length_b   1.000
_cell.length_c   1.000
_cell.angle_alpha   90.00
_cell.angle_beta   90.00
_cell.angle_gamma   90.00
#
_symmetry.space_group_name_H-M   'P 1'
#
loop_
_entity.id
_entity.type
_entity.pdbx_description
1 polymer ?
#
loop_
_entity_poly.entity_id
_entity_poly.type
_entity_poly.pdbx_seq_one_letter_code
_entity_poly.pdbx_strand_id
1 'polypeptide(L)'
;MASKRKEVVSAAKEPPKKVPKDDEPRPAHLQHVYLVTLVESNPYERARSQTVGMYSTKELAISNARAAFEAHSNGFFRNGKFTEPDIFEQTVDNSKKMGNQGVVFMQRDMEGDEVRVSLEQVALDKAYRKDGGGTADSSSFAYEV
;
A
#
# COMPACT_ATOMS: atom_id res chain seq x y z
N MET A 1 -57.31 -59.35 -34.10
CA MET A 1 -56.63 -58.66 -35.21
C MET A 1 -55.98 -57.40 -34.67
N ALA A 2 -54.82 -57.06 -35.25
CA ALA A 2 -53.98 -55.85 -35.16
C ALA A 2 -54.54 -54.63 -34.36
N SER A 3 -53.75 -53.84 -33.64
CA SER A 3 -52.43 -53.34 -34.04
C SER A 3 -51.72 -52.68 -32.86
N LYS A 4 -50.43 -53.01 -32.68
CA LYS A 4 -49.50 -52.33 -31.79
C LYS A 4 -49.20 -50.93 -32.33
N ARG A 5 -49.34 -49.87 -31.53
CA ARG A 5 -48.67 -48.59 -31.80
C ARG A 5 -47.49 -48.41 -30.84
N LYS A 6 -46.30 -48.43 -31.44
CA LYS A 6 -45.02 -47.95 -30.92
C LYS A 6 -44.94 -46.45 -31.18
N GLU A 7 -44.63 -45.62 -30.19
CA GLU A 7 -43.97 -44.31 -30.34
C GLU A 7 -43.09 -44.11 -29.08
N VAL A 8 -41.81 -44.49 -29.14
CA VAL A 8 -40.64 -43.64 -29.43
C VAL A 8 -40.44 -42.56 -28.35
N VAL A 9 -39.66 -42.93 -27.34
CA VAL A 9 -39.06 -42.00 -26.36
C VAL A 9 -38.01 -41.19 -27.09
N SER A 10 -38.23 -39.88 -27.23
CA SER A 10 -37.22 -38.95 -27.73
C SER A 10 -36.15 -38.75 -26.66
N ALA A 11 -34.98 -39.35 -26.88
CA ALA A 11 -33.79 -39.04 -26.10
C ALA A 11 -33.34 -37.61 -26.42
N ALA A 12 -33.65 -36.67 -25.52
CA ALA A 12 -33.04 -35.35 -25.54
C ALA A 12 -31.54 -35.50 -25.26
N LYS A 13 -30.73 -35.31 -26.31
CA LYS A 13 -29.27 -35.32 -26.24
C LYS A 13 -28.85 -34.02 -25.54
N GLU A 14 -28.53 -34.08 -24.24
CA GLU A 14 -27.94 -32.94 -23.52
C GLU A 14 -26.67 -32.48 -24.24
N PRO A 15 -26.47 -31.16 -24.46
CA PRO A 15 -25.21 -30.65 -24.98
C PRO A 15 -24.10 -30.87 -23.93
N PRO A 16 -22.86 -31.20 -24.34
CA PRO A 16 -21.77 -31.41 -23.40
C PRO A 16 -21.54 -30.12 -22.59
N LYS A 17 -21.64 -30.23 -21.26
CA LYS A 17 -21.23 -29.18 -20.33
C LYS A 17 -19.78 -28.83 -20.65
N LYS A 18 -19.55 -27.60 -21.12
CA LYS A 18 -18.21 -27.02 -21.20
C LYS A 18 -17.63 -27.04 -19.79
N VAL A 19 -16.68 -27.94 -19.55
CA VAL A 19 -15.83 -27.90 -18.36
C VAL A 19 -15.10 -26.55 -18.40
N PRO A 20 -15.21 -25.70 -17.38
CA PRO A 20 -14.37 -24.51 -17.28
C PRO A 20 -12.92 -24.98 -17.24
N LYS A 21 -12.10 -24.49 -18.18
CA LYS A 21 -10.65 -24.66 -18.09
C LYS A 21 -10.16 -23.76 -16.96
N ASP A 22 -10.24 -24.24 -15.73
CA ASP A 22 -9.56 -23.65 -14.57
C ASP A 22 -8.08 -24.04 -14.66
N ASP A 23 -7.33 -23.37 -15.53
CA ASP A 23 -5.86 -23.38 -15.52
C ASP A 23 -5.30 -22.05 -16.03
N GLU A 24 -6.02 -20.95 -15.80
CA GLU A 24 -5.36 -19.65 -15.71
C GLU A 24 -4.92 -19.47 -14.26
N PRO A 25 -3.62 -19.30 -13.97
CA PRO A 25 -3.21 -18.86 -12.65
C PRO A 25 -3.87 -17.52 -12.41
N ARG A 26 -4.85 -17.48 -11.50
CA ARG A 26 -5.42 -16.23 -11.00
C ARG A 26 -4.24 -15.34 -10.65
N PRO A 27 -4.13 -14.12 -11.23
CA PRO A 27 -2.99 -13.26 -10.94
C PRO A 27 -2.94 -13.11 -9.43
N ALA A 28 -1.82 -13.51 -8.82
CA ALA A 28 -1.58 -13.30 -7.40
C ALA A 28 -1.96 -11.86 -7.14
N HIS A 29 -3.06 -11.65 -6.40
CA HIS A 29 -3.57 -10.31 -6.15
C HIS A 29 -2.43 -9.58 -5.45
N LEU A 30 -1.70 -8.74 -6.17
CA LEU A 30 -0.62 -7.94 -5.60
C LEU A 30 -1.31 -7.06 -4.57
N GLN A 31 -1.30 -7.50 -3.32
CA GLN A 31 -1.85 -6.74 -2.22
C GLN A 31 -0.99 -5.49 -2.14
N HIS A 32 -1.61 -4.33 -2.29
CA HIS A 32 -0.90 -3.07 -2.15
C HIS A 32 -1.13 -2.57 -0.72
N VAL A 33 -0.10 -1.99 -0.14
CA VAL A 33 -0.13 -1.31 1.14
C VAL A 33 0.46 0.07 1.01
N TYR A 34 0.09 0.94 1.94
CA TYR A 34 0.58 2.29 2.05
C TYR A 34 1.65 2.33 3.13
N LEU A 35 2.88 2.58 2.71
CA LEU A 35 4.01 2.84 3.59
C LEU A 35 4.00 4.31 3.98
N VAL A 36 4.12 4.60 5.27
CA VAL A 36 4.28 5.96 5.80
C VAL A 36 5.71 6.13 6.28
N THR A 37 6.40 7.13 5.76
CA THR A 37 7.79 7.44 6.11
C THR A 37 7.89 8.85 6.65
N LEU A 38 8.49 8.98 7.83
CA LEU A 38 8.90 10.24 8.44
C LEU A 38 10.36 10.51 8.05
N VAL A 39 10.64 11.75 7.67
CA VAL A 39 11.98 12.25 7.40
C VAL A 39 12.19 13.50 8.24
N GLU A 40 13.30 13.53 8.95
CA GLU A 40 13.79 14.69 9.69
C GLU A 40 15.17 15.04 9.11
N SER A 41 15.37 16.30 8.75
CA SER A 41 16.65 16.76 8.25
C SER A 41 16.94 18.17 8.71
N ASN A 42 18.21 18.43 8.96
CA ASN A 42 18.75 19.77 9.16
C ASN A 42 19.89 19.98 8.15
N PRO A 43 20.32 21.22 7.87
CA PRO A 43 21.36 21.47 6.86
C PRO A 43 22.76 20.98 7.26
N TYR A 44 22.97 20.62 8.53
CA TYR A 44 24.29 20.28 9.08
C TYR A 44 24.50 18.77 9.29
N GLU A 45 23.44 17.97 9.32
CA GLU A 45 23.45 16.53 9.55
C GLU A 45 22.82 15.79 8.36
N ARG A 46 23.11 14.49 8.30
CA ARG A 46 22.44 13.61 7.36
C ARG A 46 20.97 13.45 7.75
N ALA A 47 20.08 13.58 6.76
CA ALA A 47 18.66 13.31 6.93
C ALA A 47 18.41 11.92 7.55
N ARG A 48 17.56 11.88 8.58
CA ARG A 48 17.09 10.68 9.24
C ARG A 48 15.73 10.31 8.64
N SER A 49 15.58 9.03 8.29
CA SER A 49 14.37 8.51 7.68
C SER A 49 13.92 7.28 8.45
N GLN A 50 12.64 7.22 8.77
CA GLN A 50 12.03 6.13 9.53
C GLN A 50 10.67 5.75 8.93
N THR A 51 10.45 4.45 8.75
CA THR A 51 9.10 3.93 8.51
C THR A 51 8.26 4.05 9.78
N VAL A 52 7.18 4.81 9.70
CA VAL A 52 6.20 4.97 10.78
C VAL A 52 5.27 3.77 10.83
N GLY A 53 4.87 3.26 9.67
CA GLY A 53 3.99 2.09 9.59
C GLY A 53 3.57 1.75 8.17
N MET A 54 2.94 0.58 8.06
CA MET A 54 2.35 0.06 6.83
C MET A 54 0.85 -0.14 7.03
N TYR A 55 0.04 0.33 6.09
CA TYR A 55 -1.42 0.33 6.23
C TYR A 55 -2.10 -0.22 4.98
N SER A 56 -3.21 -0.92 5.18
CA SER A 56 -3.98 -1.49 4.07
C SER A 56 -4.76 -0.44 3.28
N THR A 57 -5.10 0.70 3.90
CA THR A 57 -5.86 1.78 3.25
C THR A 57 -5.17 3.12 3.38
N LYS A 58 -5.48 4.01 2.44
CA LYS A 58 -4.91 5.35 2.38
C LYS A 58 -5.41 6.22 3.53
N GLU A 59 -6.67 6.07 3.93
CA GLU A 59 -7.29 6.82 5.01
C GLU A 59 -6.59 6.53 6.36
N LEU A 60 -6.28 5.25 6.61
CA LEU A 60 -5.52 4.84 7.79
C LEU A 60 -4.09 5.38 7.74
N ALA A 61 -3.43 5.28 6.59
CA ALA A 61 -2.09 5.81 6.40
C ALA A 61 -2.02 7.33 6.63
N ILE A 62 -2.98 8.10 6.11
CA ILE A 62 -3.05 9.56 6.31
C ILE A 62 -3.32 9.90 7.78
N SER A 63 -4.22 9.17 8.44
CA SER A 63 -4.51 9.40 9.86
C SER A 63 -3.26 9.19 10.73
N ASN A 64 -2.50 8.13 10.46
CA ASN A 64 -1.25 7.85 11.18
C ASN A 64 -0.13 8.81 10.77
N ALA A 65 -0.05 9.20 9.50
CA ALA A 65 0.87 10.24 9.04
C ALA A 65 0.64 11.56 9.78
N ARG A 66 -0.63 11.92 10.02
CA ARG A 66 -1.01 13.11 10.79
C ARG A 66 -0.52 13.00 12.24
N ALA A 67 -0.79 11.88 12.90
CA ALA A 67 -0.35 11.66 14.28
C ALA A 67 1.18 11.67 14.41
N ALA A 68 1.89 11.05 13.47
CA ALA A 68 3.35 11.06 13.42
C ALA A 68 3.90 12.46 13.20
N PHE A 69 3.34 13.21 12.25
CA PHE A 69 3.74 14.60 12.01
C PHE A 69 3.49 15.49 13.22
N GLU A 70 2.31 15.38 13.85
CA GLU A 70 1.95 16.12 15.07
C GLU A 70 2.98 15.89 16.20
N ALA A 71 3.42 14.65 16.40
CA ALA A 71 4.43 14.29 17.39
C ALA A 71 5.82 14.90 17.14
N HIS A 72 6.19 15.17 15.88
CA HIS A 72 7.51 15.68 15.49
C HIS A 72 7.49 17.17 15.07
N SER A 73 6.30 17.78 15.00
CA SER A 73 6.13 19.19 14.64
C SER A 73 6.53 20.17 15.74
N ASN A 74 7.04 19.70 16.89
CA ASN A 74 7.35 20.53 18.07
C ASN A 74 6.17 21.39 18.57
N GLY A 75 4.94 20.95 18.32
CA GLY A 75 3.71 21.65 18.72
C GLY A 75 3.18 22.66 17.70
N PHE A 76 3.87 22.86 16.58
CA PHE A 76 3.42 23.76 15.49
C PHE A 76 2.37 23.15 14.57
N PHE A 77 2.11 21.85 14.72
CA PHE A 77 0.98 21.17 14.11
C PHE A 77 0.19 20.46 15.20
N ARG A 78 -1.06 20.89 15.42
CA ARG A 78 -1.93 20.37 16.48
C ARG A 78 -3.36 20.20 16.00
N ASN A 79 -4.02 19.14 16.45
CA ASN A 79 -5.41 18.83 16.08
C ASN A 79 -5.62 18.80 14.55
N GLY A 80 -4.60 18.34 13.81
CA GLY A 80 -4.63 18.27 12.35
C GLY A 80 -4.50 19.60 11.61
N LYS A 81 -3.96 20.65 12.25
CA LYS A 81 -3.74 21.96 11.63
C LYS A 81 -2.42 22.57 12.05
N PHE A 82 -1.80 23.34 11.17
CA PHE A 82 -0.69 24.22 11.52
C PHE A 82 -1.20 25.36 12.42
N THR A 83 -0.53 25.61 13.54
CA THR A 83 -0.91 26.66 14.50
C THR A 83 -0.28 28.01 14.15
N GLU A 84 0.97 27.99 13.65
CA GLU A 84 1.75 29.17 13.27
C GLU A 84 2.44 28.89 11.93
N PRO A 85 1.72 28.88 10.79
CA PRO A 85 2.33 28.55 9.51
C PRO A 85 3.30 29.62 9.00
N ASP A 86 3.15 30.87 9.44
CA ASP A 86 3.89 32.03 8.90
C ASP A 86 5.33 32.16 9.42
N ILE A 87 5.69 31.41 10.47
CA ILE A 87 7.08 31.37 10.98
C ILE A 87 7.97 30.40 10.20
N PHE A 88 7.37 29.55 9.37
CA PHE A 88 8.08 28.58 8.54
C PHE A 88 8.31 29.14 7.14
N GLU A 89 9.43 28.76 6.53
CA GLU A 89 9.69 29.04 5.11
C GLU A 89 8.66 28.30 4.25
N GLN A 90 8.30 27.08 4.65
CA GLN A 90 7.35 26.26 3.91
C GLN A 90 6.53 25.36 4.83
N THR A 91 5.23 25.29 4.59
CA THR A 91 4.33 24.26 5.16
C THR A 91 3.53 23.60 4.05
N VAL A 92 3.25 22.30 4.21
CA VAL A 92 2.47 21.51 3.24
C VAL A 92 1.46 20.65 3.99
N ASP A 93 0.19 20.73 3.57
CA ASP A 93 -0.87 19.77 3.88
C ASP A 93 -1.52 19.30 2.56
N ASN A 94 -1.12 18.12 2.11
CA ASN A 94 -1.65 17.46 0.92
C ASN A 94 -2.57 16.29 1.24
N SER A 95 -2.97 16.13 2.51
CA SER A 95 -3.75 14.98 2.98
C SER A 95 -5.05 14.74 2.18
N LYS A 96 -5.64 15.80 1.62
CA LYS A 96 -6.86 15.71 0.79
C LYS A 96 -6.62 15.66 -0.72
N LYS A 97 -5.45 16.10 -1.20
CA LYS A 97 -5.18 16.33 -2.62
C LYS A 97 -4.26 15.28 -3.25
N MET A 98 -3.52 14.54 -2.44
CA MET A 98 -2.51 13.61 -2.95
C MET A 98 -3.12 12.40 -3.65
N GLY A 99 -2.36 11.81 -4.58
CA GLY A 99 -2.65 10.50 -5.19
C GLY A 99 -2.26 9.35 -4.26
N ASN A 100 -1.70 8.27 -4.82
CA ASN A 100 -1.29 7.10 -4.04
C ASN A 100 0.17 7.18 -3.51
N GLN A 101 0.88 8.26 -3.83
CA GLN A 101 2.24 8.51 -3.37
C GLN A 101 2.49 10.02 -3.28
N GLY A 102 3.33 10.43 -2.33
CA GLY A 102 3.83 11.79 -2.23
C GLY A 102 4.01 12.27 -0.78
N VAL A 103 4.36 13.55 -0.65
CA VAL A 103 4.44 14.23 0.64
C VAL A 103 3.02 14.53 1.13
N VAL A 104 2.71 14.06 2.35
CA VAL A 104 1.42 14.27 3.02
C VAL A 104 1.46 15.55 3.84
N PHE A 105 2.47 15.65 4.72
CA PHE A 105 2.70 16.79 5.61
C PHE A 105 4.17 17.19 5.56
N MET A 106 4.44 18.48 5.64
CA MET A 106 5.80 18.99 5.75
C MET A 106 5.81 20.35 6.44
N GLN A 107 6.86 20.60 7.20
CA GLN A 107 7.27 21.95 7.60
C GLN A 107 8.77 22.08 7.37
N ARG A 108 9.19 23.27 6.94
CA ARG A 108 10.58 23.65 6.81
C ARG A 108 10.76 25.06 7.33
N ASP A 109 11.71 25.25 8.23
CA ASP A 109 12.01 26.58 8.78
C ASP A 109 13.02 27.35 7.93
N MET A 110 13.29 28.60 8.34
CA MET A 110 14.22 29.50 7.62
C MET A 110 15.68 29.07 7.74
N GLU A 111 16.03 28.26 8.74
CA GLU A 111 17.38 27.73 8.91
C GLU A 111 17.61 26.48 8.05
N GLY A 112 16.53 25.86 7.57
CA GLY A 112 16.54 24.70 6.69
C GLY A 112 16.20 23.40 7.39
N ASP A 113 15.77 23.43 8.66
CA ASP A 113 15.27 22.25 9.35
C ASP A 113 13.93 21.85 8.76
N GLU A 114 13.82 20.59 8.36
CA GLU A 114 12.65 20.01 7.70
C GLU A 114 12.17 18.79 8.49
N VAL A 115 10.86 18.79 8.77
CA VAL A 115 10.12 17.59 9.18
C VAL A 115 9.14 17.29 8.07
N ARG A 116 9.16 16.05 7.57
CA ARG A 116 8.34 15.64 6.43
C ARG A 116 7.77 14.24 6.63
N VAL A 117 6.48 14.09 6.38
CA VAL A 117 5.84 12.76 6.30
C VAL A 117 5.37 12.52 4.88
N SER A 118 5.82 11.42 4.30
CA SER A 118 5.44 10.94 2.98
C SER A 118 4.72 9.62 3.05
N LEU A 119 3.91 9.35 2.03
CA LEU A 119 3.21 8.09 1.85
C LEU A 119 3.56 7.52 0.47
N GLU A 120 3.71 6.20 0.39
CA GLU A 120 4.02 5.45 -0.82
C GLU A 120 3.16 4.20 -0.89
N GLN A 121 2.40 4.02 -1.98
CA GLN A 121 1.72 2.76 -2.25
C GLN A 121 2.74 1.76 -2.84
N VAL A 122 2.95 0.66 -2.12
CA VAL A 122 3.89 -0.38 -2.49
C VAL A 122 3.20 -1.73 -2.53
N ALA A 123 3.68 -2.63 -3.39
CA ALA A 123 3.28 -4.02 -3.33
C ALA A 123 3.78 -4.63 -2.00
N LEU A 124 2.94 -5.41 -1.34
CA LEU A 124 3.16 -5.93 0.01
C LEU A 124 4.46 -6.76 0.10
N ASP A 125 4.76 -7.54 -0.92
CA ASP A 125 6.00 -8.32 -1.07
C ASP A 125 7.26 -7.45 -1.08
N LYS A 126 7.18 -6.25 -1.66
CA LYS A 126 8.27 -5.27 -1.68
C LYS A 126 8.38 -4.50 -0.37
N ALA A 127 7.26 -4.25 0.29
CA ALA A 127 7.22 -3.52 1.56
C ALA A 127 7.96 -4.28 2.68
N TYR A 128 7.73 -5.59 2.80
CA TYR A 128 8.43 -6.43 3.79
C TYR A 128 9.95 -6.47 3.60
N ARG A 129 10.44 -6.33 2.37
CA ARG A 129 11.89 -6.25 2.09
C ARG A 129 12.53 -4.93 2.56
N LYS A 130 11.72 -3.88 2.75
CA LYS A 130 12.18 -2.53 3.12
C LYS A 130 12.29 -2.35 4.63
N ASP A 131 11.46 -3.07 5.41
CA ASP A 131 11.36 -2.90 6.87
C ASP A 131 11.99 -4.04 7.71
N GLY A 132 12.45 -5.16 7.11
CA GLY A 132 13.07 -6.23 7.89
C GLY A 132 13.79 -7.31 7.08
N GLY A 133 15.11 -7.35 7.24
CA GLY A 133 15.90 -8.59 7.20
C GLY A 133 16.23 -9.16 5.82
N GLY A 134 17.51 -9.08 5.46
CA GLY A 134 18.08 -10.07 4.55
C GLY A 134 17.96 -11.46 5.18
N THR A 135 16.92 -12.20 4.83
CA THR A 135 16.89 -13.67 4.77
C THR A 135 15.80 -14.07 3.78
N ALA A 136 16.06 -13.83 2.49
CA ALA A 136 15.48 -14.65 1.44
C ALA A 136 16.52 -15.72 1.10
N ASP A 137 16.61 -16.75 1.93
CA ASP A 137 17.09 -18.04 1.48
C ASP A 137 16.44 -19.13 2.34
N SER A 138 15.16 -19.37 2.07
CA SER A 138 14.54 -20.64 2.39
C SER A 138 14.04 -21.27 1.10
N SER A 139 14.87 -22.20 0.64
CA SER A 139 14.58 -23.41 -0.15
C SER A 139 14.26 -23.29 -1.65
N SER A 140 15.25 -23.68 -2.46
CA SER A 140 15.12 -24.73 -3.49
C SER A 140 16.52 -25.29 -3.84
N PHE A 141 16.88 -26.45 -3.29
CA PHE A 141 16.88 -27.77 -3.97
C PHE A 141 17.74 -27.84 -5.25
N ALA A 142 18.85 -28.59 -5.21
CA ALA A 142 19.11 -29.74 -6.09
C ALA A 142 20.37 -30.53 -5.63
N TYR A 143 20.24 -31.85 -5.77
CA TYR A 143 21.18 -32.93 -5.42
C TYR A 143 22.33 -33.12 -6.44
N GLU A 144 23.29 -33.98 -6.05
CA GLU A 144 24.27 -34.75 -6.87
C GLU A 144 25.52 -33.98 -7.37
N VAL A 145 26.77 -34.47 -7.25
CA VAL A 145 27.38 -35.80 -6.97
C VAL A 145 28.59 -35.62 -6.06
#